data_AF-A0A6G1RGW6-F1
#
_entry.id   AF-A0A6G1RGW6-F1
#
_cell.length_a   1.000
_cell.length_b   1.000
_cell.length_c   1.000
_cell.angle_alpha   90.00
_cell.angle_beta   90.00
_cell.angle_gamma   90.00
#
_symmetry.space_group_name_H-M   'P 1'
#
loop_
_entity.id
_entity.type
_entity.pdbx_description
1 polymer ?
#
loop_
_entity_poly.entity_id
_entity_poly.type
_entity_poly.pdbx_seq_one_letter_code
_entity_poly.pdbx_strand_id
1 'polypeptide(L)'
;VSVEVLQEGTERLHANLTEVKMHLSNTLNDSACFAAQAASTCNIIRNSLNQLNINANFSGLPGVSSQLVKVNDVLKTDLSSLVQKGYAAFNDTPDLVVNQTKNILSDIKNVLESIGSNITTFTKNLPVQKILADLTVYLTQSEA
;
A
#
# COMPACT_ATOMS: atom_id res chain seq x y z
N VAL A 1 -22.18 12.62 9.18
CA VAL A 1 -22.18 14.06 9.55
C VAL A 1 -20.78 14.57 9.33
N SER A 2 -20.58 15.56 8.46
CA SER A 2 -19.24 16.11 8.20
C SER A 2 -18.95 17.29 9.13
N VAL A 3 -17.67 17.67 9.23
CA VAL A 3 -17.26 18.84 10.04
C VAL A 3 -17.97 20.10 9.55
N GLU A 4 -18.16 20.22 8.24
CA GLU A 4 -18.87 21.32 7.61
C GLU A 4 -20.32 21.41 8.10
N VAL A 5 -21.04 20.27 8.19
CA VAL A 5 -22.43 20.25 8.69
C VAL A 5 -22.51 20.66 10.16
N LEU A 6 -21.52 20.28 10.98
CA LEU A 6 -21.46 20.69 12.40
C LEU A 6 -21.17 22.19 12.54
N GLN A 7 -20.24 22.71 11.74
CA GLN A 7 -19.89 24.13 11.72
C GLN A 7 -21.07 24.98 11.26
N GLU A 8 -21.68 24.65 10.12
CA GLU A 8 -22.86 25.35 9.58
C GLU A 8 -24.03 25.32 10.57
N GLY A 9 -24.32 24.16 11.17
CA GLY A 9 -25.38 24.02 12.16
C GLY A 9 -25.15 24.88 13.40
N THR A 10 -23.88 25.00 13.84
CA THR A 10 -23.48 25.81 15.00
C THR A 10 -23.58 27.30 14.70
N GLU A 11 -23.11 27.74 13.53
CA GLU A 11 -23.22 29.13 13.08
C GLU A 11 -24.68 29.57 12.97
N ARG A 12 -25.53 28.75 12.37
CA ARG A 12 -26.97 29.03 12.26
C ARG A 12 -27.64 29.11 13.63
N LEU A 13 -27.35 28.16 14.52
CA LEU A 13 -27.88 28.19 15.88
C LEU A 13 -27.39 29.43 16.63
N HIS A 14 -26.15 29.86 16.43
CA HIS A 14 -25.56 31.03 17.08
C HIS A 14 -26.28 32.31 16.66
N ALA A 15 -26.54 32.47 15.36
CA ALA A 15 -27.31 33.57 14.82
C ALA A 15 -28.72 33.62 15.42
N ASN A 16 -29.43 32.49 15.41
CA ASN A 16 -30.80 32.41 15.95
C ASN A 16 -30.85 32.73 17.45
N LEU A 17 -29.90 32.23 18.24
CA LEU A 17 -29.86 32.52 19.68
C LEU A 17 -29.53 33.99 19.96
N THR A 18 -28.68 34.60 19.14
CA THR A 18 -28.35 36.03 19.23
C THR A 18 -29.58 36.88 18.96
N GLU A 19 -30.37 36.52 17.95
CA GLU A 19 -31.64 37.18 17.63
C GLU A 19 -32.66 37.03 18.78
N VAL A 20 -32.88 35.81 19.27
CA VAL A 20 -33.79 35.56 20.41
C VAL A 20 -33.36 36.36 21.65
N LYS A 21 -32.06 36.39 21.94
CA LYS A 21 -31.50 37.16 23.06
C LYS A 21 -31.75 38.66 22.89
N MET A 22 -31.62 39.19 21.67
CA MET A 22 -31.93 40.59 21.36
C MET A 22 -33.41 40.90 21.60
N HIS A 23 -34.31 40.06 21.06
CA HIS A 23 -35.75 40.23 21.26
C HIS A 23 -36.15 40.17 22.73
N LEU A 24 -35.64 39.20 23.49
CA LEU A 24 -35.89 39.11 24.93
C LEU A 24 -35.35 40.33 25.67
N SER A 25 -34.14 40.80 25.34
CA SER A 25 -33.57 42.01 25.94
C SER A 25 -34.46 43.24 25.68
N ASN A 26 -35.01 43.38 24.47
CA ASN A 26 -35.94 44.45 24.13
C ASN A 26 -37.27 44.34 24.88
N THR A 27 -37.86 43.15 24.97
CA THR A 27 -39.08 42.91 25.76
C THR A 27 -38.85 43.23 27.25
N LEU A 28 -37.69 42.90 27.80
CA LEU A 28 -37.34 43.18 29.19
C LEU A 28 -37.02 44.67 29.45
N ASN A 29 -36.96 45.51 28.42
CA ASN A 29 -36.88 46.96 28.53
C ASN A 29 -38.26 47.65 28.55
N ASP A 30 -39.35 46.88 28.43
CA ASP A 30 -40.69 47.45 28.49
C ASP A 30 -41.00 48.07 29.86
N SER A 31 -41.80 49.14 29.86
CA SER A 31 -42.24 49.85 31.07
C SER A 31 -42.89 48.93 32.13
N ALA A 32 -43.60 47.87 31.71
CA ALA A 32 -44.22 46.89 32.58
C ALA A 32 -43.19 46.08 33.38
N CYS A 33 -41.96 45.89 32.87
CA CYS A 33 -40.89 45.23 33.61
C CYS A 33 -40.33 46.08 34.77
N PHE A 34 -40.71 47.35 34.88
CA PHE A 34 -40.36 48.20 36.03
C PHE A 34 -41.46 48.26 37.08
N ALA A 35 -42.64 47.70 36.81
CA ALA A 35 -43.71 47.61 37.80
C ALA A 35 -43.30 46.69 38.96
N ALA A 36 -43.62 47.09 40.19
CA ALA A 36 -43.18 46.40 41.41
C ALA A 36 -43.53 44.89 41.42
N GLN A 37 -44.64 44.51 40.78
CA GLN A 37 -45.09 43.12 40.70
C GLN A 37 -44.26 42.25 39.74
N ALA A 38 -43.60 42.85 38.73
CA ALA A 38 -42.89 42.14 37.66
C ALA A 38 -41.36 42.34 37.71
N ALA A 39 -40.87 43.40 38.35
CA ALA A 39 -39.47 43.80 38.34
C ALA A 39 -38.48 42.72 38.80
N SER A 40 -38.84 41.96 39.85
CA SER A 40 -38.01 40.85 40.33
C SER A 40 -37.85 39.77 39.25
N THR A 41 -38.96 39.32 38.67
CA THR A 41 -38.95 38.30 37.61
C THR A 41 -38.21 38.77 36.37
N CYS A 42 -38.44 40.00 35.91
CA CYS A 42 -37.75 40.55 34.75
C CYS A 42 -36.23 40.64 34.96
N ASN A 43 -35.77 40.99 36.17
CA ASN A 43 -34.34 41.02 36.50
C ASN A 43 -33.72 39.62 36.52
N ILE A 44 -34.43 38.61 37.05
CA ILE A 44 -33.95 37.22 37.02
C ILE A 44 -33.75 36.74 35.58
N ILE A 45 -34.73 37.00 34.70
CA ILE A 45 -34.64 36.61 33.28
C ILE A 45 -33.50 37.38 32.59
N ARG A 46 -33.38 38.70 32.84
CA ARG A 46 -32.29 39.51 32.29
C ARG A 46 -30.92 38.94 32.67
N ASN A 47 -30.76 38.50 33.91
CA ASN A 47 -29.52 37.91 34.40
C ASN A 47 -29.23 36.51 33.81
N SER A 48 -30.25 35.78 33.34
CA SER A 48 -30.07 34.48 32.70
C SER A 48 -29.88 34.54 31.17
N LEU A 49 -30.08 35.70 30.53
CA LEU A 49 -29.91 35.84 29.07
C LEU A 49 -28.50 35.50 28.56
N ASN A 50 -27.47 35.59 29.40
CA ASN A 50 -26.13 35.16 29.04
C ASN A 50 -26.00 33.63 28.89
N GLN A 51 -26.91 32.86 29.48
CA GLN A 51 -26.96 31.40 29.37
C GLN A 51 -27.47 30.94 28.00
N LEU A 52 -28.14 31.82 27.23
CA LEU A 52 -28.47 31.59 25.81
C LEU A 52 -27.22 31.79 24.94
N ASN A 53 -26.24 30.93 25.13
CA ASN A 53 -25.00 30.90 24.35
C ASN A 53 -24.64 29.47 23.94
N ILE A 54 -23.88 29.35 22.86
CA ILE A 54 -23.37 28.06 22.38
C ILE A 54 -21.93 27.90 22.83
N ASN A 55 -21.65 26.81 23.53
CA ASN A 55 -20.32 26.42 23.95
C ASN A 55 -19.83 25.20 23.15
N ALA A 56 -20.05 25.23 21.84
CA ALA A 56 -19.58 24.21 20.91
C ALA A 56 -18.56 24.84 19.96
N ASN A 57 -17.35 24.27 19.92
CA ASN A 57 -16.31 24.71 19.01
C ASN A 57 -15.84 23.51 18.17
N PHE A 58 -16.18 23.56 16.88
CA PHE A 58 -15.79 22.54 15.90
C PHE A 58 -14.64 22.99 14.98
N SER A 59 -14.00 24.13 15.26
CA SER A 59 -12.85 24.62 14.49
C SER A 59 -11.63 23.72 14.59
N GLY A 60 -11.54 22.93 15.69
CA GLY A 60 -10.46 21.97 15.92
C GLY A 60 -10.67 20.62 15.24
N LEU A 61 -11.82 20.36 14.62
CA LEU A 61 -12.06 19.10 13.92
C LEU A 61 -11.47 19.15 12.51
N PRO A 62 -10.51 18.27 12.16
CA PRO A 62 -9.98 18.21 10.81
C PRO A 62 -11.02 17.60 9.86
N GLY A 63 -11.09 18.13 8.63
CA GLY A 63 -11.87 17.50 7.56
C GLY A 63 -11.29 16.14 7.16
N VAL A 64 -12.15 15.12 7.03
CA VAL A 64 -11.75 13.73 6.72
C VAL A 64 -11.99 13.33 5.25
N SER A 65 -12.44 14.26 4.42
CA SER A 65 -12.83 14.01 3.03
C SER A 65 -11.68 13.41 2.20
N SER A 66 -10.45 13.90 2.40
CA SER A 66 -9.28 13.38 1.67
C SER A 66 -8.93 11.93 2.03
N GLN A 67 -9.12 11.57 3.30
CA GLN A 67 -8.89 10.23 3.82
C GLN A 67 -9.97 9.28 3.32
N LEU A 68 -11.22 9.76 3.26
CA LEU A 68 -12.33 8.99 2.71
C LEU A 68 -12.12 8.68 1.22
N VAL A 69 -11.59 9.63 0.44
CA VAL A 69 -11.21 9.38 -0.97
C VAL A 69 -10.15 8.27 -1.05
N LYS A 70 -9.11 8.33 -0.22
CA LYS A 70 -8.06 7.28 -0.20
C LYS A 70 -8.63 5.90 0.16
N VAL A 71 -9.54 5.83 1.13
CA VAL A 71 -10.22 4.57 1.49
C VAL A 71 -11.05 4.07 0.31
N ASN A 72 -11.76 4.96 -0.39
CA ASN A 72 -12.55 4.60 -1.55
C ASN A 72 -11.68 4.09 -2.72
N ASP A 73 -10.48 4.66 -2.91
CA ASP A 73 -9.55 4.19 -3.93
C ASP A 73 -8.97 2.79 -3.60
N VAL A 74 -8.71 2.52 -2.31
CA VAL A 74 -8.33 1.17 -1.87
C VAL A 74 -9.48 0.18 -2.08
N LEU A 75 -10.73 0.56 -1.79
CA LEU A 75 -11.90 -0.30 -2.00
C LEU A 75 -12.12 -0.65 -3.48
N LYS A 76 -11.72 0.22 -4.42
CA LYS A 76 -11.77 -0.08 -5.86
C LYS A 76 -10.69 -1.06 -6.31
N THR A 77 -9.65 -1.29 -5.50
CA THR A 77 -8.58 -2.22 -5.85
C THR A 77 -9.09 -3.65 -5.70
N ASP A 78 -9.13 -4.39 -6.82
CA ASP A 78 -9.47 -5.81 -6.80
C ASP A 78 -8.29 -6.65 -6.26
N LEU A 79 -8.22 -6.71 -4.94
CA LEU A 79 -7.19 -7.47 -4.24
C LEU A 79 -7.30 -8.98 -4.54
N SER A 80 -8.51 -9.49 -4.79
CA SER A 80 -8.72 -10.89 -5.16
C SER A 80 -8.06 -11.23 -6.49
N SER A 81 -8.22 -10.36 -7.51
CA SER A 81 -7.53 -10.52 -8.79
C SER A 81 -6.00 -10.45 -8.64
N LEU A 82 -5.49 -9.52 -7.83
CA LEU A 82 -4.04 -9.41 -7.58
C LEU A 82 -3.47 -10.65 -6.91
N VAL A 83 -4.18 -11.18 -5.91
CA VAL A 83 -3.79 -12.43 -5.22
C VAL A 83 -3.82 -13.61 -6.20
N GLN A 84 -4.84 -13.73 -7.04
CA GLN A 84 -4.92 -14.77 -8.05
C GLN A 84 -3.76 -14.68 -9.06
N LYS A 85 -3.42 -13.48 -9.54
CA LYS A 85 -2.25 -13.26 -10.41
C LYS A 85 -0.95 -13.66 -9.73
N GLY A 86 -0.81 -13.34 -8.44
CA GLY A 86 0.34 -13.74 -7.63
C GLY A 86 0.47 -15.27 -7.53
N TYR A 87 -0.64 -15.97 -7.25
CA TYR A 87 -0.65 -17.43 -7.21
C TYR A 87 -0.38 -18.06 -8.58
N ALA A 88 -0.95 -17.52 -9.66
CA ALA A 88 -0.66 -18.00 -11.01
C ALA A 88 0.84 -17.88 -11.33
N ALA A 89 1.42 -16.69 -11.12
CA ALA A 89 2.85 -16.48 -11.34
C ALA A 89 3.71 -17.44 -10.48
N PHE A 90 3.37 -17.63 -9.21
CA PHE A 90 4.10 -18.51 -8.31
C PHE A 90 4.02 -19.99 -8.74
N ASN A 91 2.83 -20.45 -9.11
CA ASN A 91 2.59 -21.84 -9.49
C ASN A 91 3.13 -22.17 -10.90
N ASP A 92 3.16 -21.20 -11.80
CA ASP A 92 3.63 -21.40 -13.18
C ASP A 92 5.16 -21.30 -13.30
N THR A 93 5.84 -20.66 -12.33
CA THR A 93 7.29 -20.43 -12.38
C THR A 93 8.12 -21.72 -12.49
N PRO A 94 7.87 -22.80 -11.72
CA PRO A 94 8.64 -24.04 -11.83
C PRO A 94 8.58 -24.66 -13.23
N ASP A 95 7.38 -24.73 -13.82
CA ASP A 95 7.19 -25.29 -15.16
C ASP A 95 7.85 -24.43 -16.25
N LEU A 96 7.82 -23.11 -16.11
CA LEU A 96 8.52 -22.19 -16.99
C LEU A 96 10.04 -22.44 -16.95
N VAL A 97 10.62 -22.54 -15.74
CA VAL A 97 12.06 -22.79 -15.56
C VAL A 97 12.46 -24.13 -16.16
N VAL A 98 11.70 -25.20 -15.89
CA VAL A 98 11.98 -26.54 -16.43
C VAL A 98 11.91 -26.52 -17.97
N ASN A 99 10.88 -25.93 -18.55
CA ASN A 99 10.73 -25.89 -20.01
C ASN A 99 11.78 -25.03 -20.69
N GLN A 100 12.16 -23.88 -20.10
CA GLN A 100 13.21 -23.02 -20.65
C GLN A 100 14.61 -23.66 -20.56
N THR A 101 14.87 -24.47 -19.53
CA THR A 101 16.17 -25.12 -19.31
C THR A 101 16.34 -26.44 -20.07
N LYS A 102 15.29 -27.01 -20.67
CA LYS A 102 15.37 -28.24 -21.49
C LYS A 102 16.36 -28.13 -22.65
N ASN A 103 16.37 -27.01 -23.37
CA ASN A 103 17.26 -26.83 -24.52
C ASN A 103 18.73 -26.75 -24.06
N ILE A 104 18.99 -26.05 -22.95
CA ILE A 104 20.33 -25.94 -22.35
C ILE A 104 20.87 -27.33 -22.00
N LEU A 105 20.05 -28.22 -21.44
CA LEU A 105 20.46 -29.59 -21.14
C LEU A 105 20.90 -30.35 -22.41
N SER A 106 20.14 -30.21 -23.50
CA SER A 106 20.48 -30.84 -24.79
C SER A 106 21.79 -30.29 -25.35
N ASP A 107 21.98 -28.97 -25.29
CA ASP A 107 23.19 -28.30 -25.79
C ASP A 107 24.43 -28.76 -25.01
N ILE A 108 24.35 -28.81 -23.68
CA ILE A 108 25.44 -29.31 -22.82
C ILE A 108 25.76 -30.76 -23.16
N LYS A 109 24.75 -31.61 -23.34
CA LYS A 109 24.95 -33.02 -23.69
C LYS A 109 25.70 -33.16 -25.03
N ASN A 110 25.28 -32.42 -26.05
CA ASN A 110 25.93 -32.43 -27.36
C ASN A 110 27.41 -32.00 -27.28
N VAL A 111 27.71 -30.97 -26.48
CA VAL A 111 29.10 -30.52 -26.25
C VAL A 111 29.92 -31.63 -25.57
N LEU A 112 29.39 -32.27 -24.53
CA LEU A 112 30.06 -33.37 -23.83
C LEU A 112 30.32 -34.57 -24.74
N GLU A 113 29.35 -34.94 -25.58
CA GLU A 113 29.49 -36.01 -26.58
C GLU A 113 30.57 -35.67 -27.61
N SER A 114 30.62 -34.43 -28.09
CA SER A 114 31.66 -33.94 -29.01
C SER A 114 33.05 -34.01 -28.37
N ILE A 115 33.19 -33.58 -27.11
CA ILE A 115 34.46 -33.68 -26.36
C ILE A 115 34.89 -35.15 -26.24
N GLY A 116 33.98 -36.05 -25.84
CA GLY A 116 34.28 -37.48 -25.71
C GLY A 116 34.71 -38.13 -27.03
N SER A 117 34.07 -37.75 -28.13
CA SER A 117 34.45 -38.19 -29.49
C SER A 117 35.84 -37.70 -29.89
N ASN A 118 36.16 -36.44 -29.61
CA ASN A 118 37.46 -35.85 -29.88
C ASN A 118 38.58 -36.53 -29.07
N ILE A 119 38.36 -36.78 -27.77
CA ILE A 119 39.30 -37.52 -26.91
C ILE A 119 39.55 -38.91 -27.49
N THR A 120 38.48 -39.66 -27.80
CA THR A 120 38.58 -41.02 -28.35
C THR A 120 39.36 -41.05 -29.67
N THR A 121 39.10 -40.09 -30.55
CA THR A 121 39.79 -39.96 -31.84
C THR A 121 41.26 -39.63 -31.64
N PHE A 122 41.58 -38.70 -30.74
CA PHE A 122 42.96 -38.34 -30.42
C PHE A 122 43.74 -39.53 -29.86
N THR A 123 43.16 -40.28 -28.92
CA THR A 123 43.83 -41.46 -28.33
C THR A 123 44.14 -42.54 -29.37
N LYS A 124 43.26 -42.76 -30.37
CA LYS A 124 43.53 -43.70 -31.47
C LYS A 124 44.70 -43.29 -32.37
N ASN A 125 44.97 -41.99 -32.47
CA ASN A 125 46.08 -41.46 -33.27
C ASN A 125 47.43 -41.55 -32.55
N LEU A 126 47.45 -41.91 -31.25
CA LEU A 126 48.70 -42.15 -30.53
C LEU A 126 49.37 -43.41 -31.06
N PRO A 127 50.59 -43.34 -31.63
CA PRO A 127 51.23 -44.48 -32.27
C PRO A 127 51.94 -45.35 -31.22
N VAL A 128 51.19 -45.87 -30.24
CA VAL A 128 51.73 -46.63 -29.09
C VAL A 128 52.54 -47.83 -29.56
N GLN A 129 52.07 -48.53 -30.60
CA GLN A 129 52.78 -49.67 -31.20
C GLN A 129 54.12 -49.26 -31.80
N LYS A 130 54.19 -48.10 -32.46
CA LYS A 130 55.44 -47.57 -33.01
C LYS A 130 56.42 -47.20 -31.91
N ILE A 131 55.94 -46.52 -30.86
CA ILE A 131 56.78 -46.14 -29.71
C ILE A 131 57.34 -47.40 -29.02
N LEU A 132 56.53 -48.44 -28.84
CA LEU A 132 56.99 -49.71 -28.28
C LEU A 132 58.00 -50.42 -29.19
N ALA A 133 57.78 -50.40 -30.50
CA ALA A 133 58.70 -50.97 -31.48
C ALA A 133 60.05 -50.22 -31.47
N ASP A 134 60.03 -48.89 -31.51
CA ASP A 134 61.23 -48.04 -31.47
C ASP A 134 62.00 -48.24 -30.15
N LEU A 135 61.30 -48.36 -29.01
CA LEU A 135 61.91 -48.66 -27.71
C LEU A 135 62.59 -50.04 -27.69
N THR A 136 61.93 -51.06 -28.26
CA THR A 136 62.49 -52.42 -28.34
C THR A 136 63.77 -52.44 -29.16
N VAL A 137 63.77 -51.75 -30.31
CA VAL A 137 64.95 -51.59 -31.15
C VAL A 137 66.08 -50.91 -30.37
N TYR A 138 65.79 -49.80 -29.68
CA TYR A 138 66.78 -49.09 -28.87
C TYR A 138 67.41 -49.99 -27.79
N LEU A 139 66.61 -50.76 -27.06
CA LEU A 139 67.11 -51.68 -26.03
C LEU A 139 68.04 -52.75 -26.62
N THR A 140 67.63 -53.37 -27.74
CA THR A 140 68.47 -54.38 -28.40
C THR A 140 69.79 -53.82 -28.94
N GLN A 141 69.80 -52.56 -29.39
CA GLN A 141 71.04 -51.89 -29.82
C GLN A 141 71.94 -51.49 -28.64
N SER A 142 71.36 -51.26 -27.46
CA SER A 142 72.12 -50.92 -26.25
C SER A 142 72.70 -52.12 -25.50
N GLU A 143 72.21 -53.33 -25.77
CA GLU A 143 72.71 -54.60 -25.20
C GLU A 143 73.82 -55.27 -26.03
N ALA A 144 74.13 -54.74 -27.22
CA ALA A 144 75.18 -55.23 -28.14
C ALA A 144 76.47 -54.39 -28.03
#